data_AF-A0A7J9MQG2-F1
#
_entry.id   AF-A0A7J9MQG2-F1
#
_cell.length_a   1.000
_cell.length_b   1.000
_cell.length_c   1.000
_cell.angle_alpha   90.00
_cell.angle_beta   90.00
_cell.angle_gamma   90.00
#
_symmetry.space_group_name_H-M   'P 1'
#
loop_
_entity.id
_entity.type
_entity.pdbx_description
1 polymer ?
#
loop_
_entity_poly.entity_id
_entity_poly.type
_entity_poly.pdbx_seq_one_letter_code
_entity_poly.pdbx_strand_id
1 'polypeptide(L)'
;VEFPVIQFRPSDLKRGTNGWRRLCKRVREACETFGCFEVVYEKISAKVREETLELMKELTEVPVERKQKNISPLPYYGWVGPCNQVSLLYEGFGLGDASNYDSVKTFAQLMWPDGHPPFCNTVHTMATQIES
;
A
#
# COMPACT_ATOMS: atom_id res chain seq x y z
N VAL A 1 -3.50 21.19 12.33
CA VAL A 1 -4.79 20.73 11.76
C VAL A 1 -5.00 19.33 12.27
N GLU A 2 -6.15 19.03 12.85
CA GLU A 2 -6.52 17.68 13.27
C GLU A 2 -7.50 17.12 12.23
N PHE A 3 -7.21 15.93 11.69
CA PHE A 3 -8.05 15.32 10.67
C PHE A 3 -9.15 14.48 11.30
N PRO A 4 -10.33 14.37 10.68
CA PRO A 4 -11.39 13.51 11.20
C PRO A 4 -10.94 12.04 11.25
N VAL A 5 -11.07 11.41 12.42
CA VAL A 5 -10.89 9.97 12.58
C VAL A 5 -12.24 9.27 12.40
N ILE A 6 -12.33 8.36 11.44
CA ILE A 6 -13.55 7.62 11.11
C ILE A 6 -13.32 6.12 11.32
N GLN A 7 -14.13 5.52 12.19
CA GLN A 7 -14.12 4.08 12.43
C GLN A 7 -15.14 3.39 11.52
N PHE A 8 -14.68 2.37 10.79
CA PHE A 8 -15.51 1.59 9.86
C PHE A 8 -15.98 0.31 10.57
N ARG A 9 -17.10 0.40 11.29
CA ARG A 9 -17.65 -0.74 12.04
C ARG A 9 -18.45 -1.65 11.12
N PRO A 10 -18.39 -2.99 11.27
CA PRO A 10 -19.16 -3.92 10.45
C PRO A 10 -20.68 -3.61 10.39
N SER A 11 -21.26 -3.14 11.50
CA SER A 11 -22.67 -2.73 11.58
C SER A 11 -23.02 -1.55 10.69
N ASP A 12 -22.06 -0.64 10.48
CA ASP A 12 -22.24 0.56 9.66
C ASP A 12 -21.92 0.29 8.17
N LEU A 13 -21.33 -0.86 7.84
CA LEU A 13 -21.00 -1.25 6.46
C LEU A 13 -22.16 -1.90 5.69
N LYS A 14 -23.29 -2.18 6.36
CA LYS A 14 -24.47 -2.75 5.69
C LYS A 14 -25.23 -1.66 4.92
N ARG A 15 -25.11 -1.67 3.59
CA ARG A 15 -25.82 -0.77 2.67
C ARG A 15 -27.32 -0.67 3.00
N GLY A 16 -27.85 0.55 2.91
CA GLY A 16 -29.27 0.84 3.16
C GLY A 16 -29.66 1.03 4.63
N THR A 17 -28.78 0.73 5.58
CA THR A 17 -29.03 0.99 7.01
C THR A 17 -28.82 2.46 7.38
N ASN A 18 -29.33 2.88 8.54
CA ASN A 18 -29.04 4.20 9.11
C ASN A 18 -27.55 4.36 9.46
N GLY A 19 -26.88 3.28 9.89
CA GLY A 19 -25.44 3.25 10.12
C GLY A 19 -24.65 3.62 8.87
N TRP A 20 -24.93 2.91 7.76
CA TRP A 20 -24.33 3.19 6.45
C TRP A 20 -24.52 4.63 5.99
N ARG A 21 -25.76 5.16 6.07
CA ARG A 21 -26.04 6.54 5.68
C ARG A 21 -25.24 7.56 6.51
N ARG A 22 -25.13 7.35 7.83
CA ARG A 22 -24.33 8.21 8.71
C ARG A 22 -22.84 8.12 8.39
N LEU A 23 -22.32 6.91 8.16
CA LEU A 23 -20.92 6.71 7.78
C LEU A 23 -20.59 7.42 6.46
N CYS A 24 -21.42 7.22 5.41
CA CYS A 24 -21.25 7.90 4.13
C CYS A 24 -21.28 9.42 4.26
N LYS A 25 -22.19 9.96 5.10
CA LYS A 25 -22.25 11.40 5.36
C LYS A 25 -20.95 11.91 5.98
N ARG A 26 -20.43 11.24 7.02
CA ARG A 26 -19.17 11.61 7.67
C ARG A 26 -17.97 11.57 6.72
N VAL A 27 -17.86 10.52 5.90
CA VAL A 27 -16.80 10.39 4.89
C VAL A 27 -16.87 11.54 3.89
N ARG A 28 -18.07 11.85 3.38
CA ARG A 28 -18.28 12.95 2.45
C ARG A 28 -17.87 14.30 3.05
N GLU A 29 -18.38 14.62 4.24
CA GLU A 29 -18.09 15.89 4.92
C GLU A 29 -16.58 16.06 5.18
N ALA A 30 -15.89 14.97 5.56
CA ALA A 30 -14.45 14.99 5.75
C ALA A 30 -13.70 15.25 4.44
N CYS A 31 -14.07 14.59 3.34
CA CYS A 31 -13.48 14.85 2.03
C CYS A 31 -13.77 16.27 1.51
N GLU A 32 -14.99 16.77 1.67
CA GLU A 32 -15.39 18.12 1.23
C GLU A 32 -14.66 19.22 2.03
N THR A 33 -14.41 19.00 3.31
CA THR A 33 -13.81 20.02 4.20
C THR A 33 -12.28 19.93 4.24
N PHE A 34 -11.71 18.73 4.29
CA PHE A 34 -10.28 18.50 4.55
C PHE A 34 -9.54 17.84 3.38
N GLY A 35 -10.26 17.25 2.42
CA GLY A 35 -9.66 16.44 1.35
C GLY A 35 -9.20 15.04 1.79
N CYS A 36 -9.23 14.73 3.09
CA CYS A 36 -8.85 13.42 3.64
C CYS A 36 -9.46 13.16 5.03
N PHE A 37 -9.29 11.95 5.53
CA PHE A 37 -9.62 11.51 6.88
C PHE A 37 -8.72 10.34 7.28
N GLU A 38 -8.61 10.09 8.58
CA GLU A 38 -7.92 8.93 9.11
C GLU A 38 -8.89 7.79 9.36
N VAL A 39 -8.46 6.56 9.10
CA VAL A 39 -9.25 5.34 9.36
C VAL A 39 -8.59 4.52 10.43
N VAL A 40 -9.37 4.14 11.45
CA VAL A 40 -8.92 3.15 12.44
C VAL A 40 -8.97 1.78 11.79
N TYR A 41 -7.81 1.18 11.57
CA TYR A 41 -7.66 -0.10 10.87
C TYR A 41 -7.00 -1.15 11.76
N GLU A 42 -7.83 -1.97 12.40
CA GLU A 42 -7.40 -3.00 13.37
C GLU A 42 -7.15 -4.37 12.73
N LYS A 43 -7.49 -4.54 11.43
CA LYS A 43 -7.35 -5.83 10.74
C LYS A 43 -5.89 -6.24 10.52
N ILE A 44 -4.98 -5.27 10.37
CA ILE A 44 -3.56 -5.54 10.17
C ILE A 44 -2.85 -5.45 11.51
N SER A 45 -2.23 -6.56 11.92
CA SER A 45 -1.47 -6.64 13.15
C SER A 45 -0.25 -5.69 13.15
N ALA A 46 0.18 -5.23 14.32
CA ALA A 46 1.41 -4.43 14.45
C ALA A 46 2.63 -5.15 13.86
N LYS A 47 2.73 -6.46 14.10
CA LYS A 47 3.80 -7.31 13.56
C LYS A 47 3.90 -7.25 12.03
N VAL A 48 2.79 -7.44 11.32
CA VAL A 48 2.80 -7.38 9.83
C VAL A 48 3.20 -5.99 9.33
N ARG A 49 2.79 -4.91 10.02
CA ARG A 49 3.20 -3.55 9.66
C ARG A 49 4.70 -3.33 9.85
N GLU A 50 5.24 -3.77 10.98
CA GLU A 50 6.67 -3.66 11.30
C GLU A 50 7.52 -4.47 10.33
N GLU A 51 7.16 -5.74 10.09
CA GLU A 51 7.83 -6.61 9.10
C GLU A 51 7.77 -5.99 7.70
N THR A 52 6.62 -5.41 7.31
CA THR A 52 6.51 -4.70 6.02
C THR A 52 7.48 -3.52 5.95
N LEU A 53 7.54 -2.69 6.99
CA LEU A 53 8.43 -1.52 7.01
C LEU A 53 9.91 -1.92 6.97
N GLU A 54 10.30 -3.00 7.62
CA GLU A 54 11.67 -3.53 7.57
C GLU A 54 12.02 -4.03 6.17
N LEU A 55 11.14 -4.82 5.56
CA LEU A 55 11.32 -5.34 4.21
C LEU A 55 11.34 -4.23 3.14
N MET A 56 10.64 -3.12 3.34
CA MET A 56 10.73 -1.96 2.44
C MET A 56 12.10 -1.28 2.51
N LYS A 57 12.75 -1.26 3.67
CA LYS A 57 14.14 -0.77 3.79
C LYS A 57 15.09 -1.70 3.03
N GLU A 58 14.94 -3.01 3.18
CA GLU A 58 15.73 -3.99 2.42
C GLU A 58 15.55 -3.81 0.90
N LEU A 59 14.31 -3.57 0.45
CA LEU A 59 14.00 -3.29 -0.96
C LEU A 59 14.76 -2.06 -1.49
N THR A 60 14.90 -1.00 -0.69
CA THR A 60 15.65 0.21 -1.08
C THR A 60 17.16 -0.02 -1.18
N GLU A 61 17.70 -1.06 -0.54
CA GLU A 61 19.13 -1.40 -0.58
C GLU A 61 19.52 -2.35 -1.73
N VAL A 62 18.54 -2.88 -2.48
CA VAL A 62 18.78 -3.72 -3.65
C VAL A 62 19.61 -2.96 -4.71
N PRO A 63 20.47 -3.60 -5.53
CA PRO A 63 21.20 -2.91 -6.58
C PRO A 63 20.28 -2.20 -7.59
N VAL A 64 20.63 -0.97 -8.00
CA VAL A 64 19.82 -0.14 -8.91
C VAL A 64 19.51 -0.85 -10.23
N GLU A 65 20.45 -1.65 -10.74
CA GLU A 65 20.28 -2.41 -11.99
C GLU A 65 19.15 -3.43 -11.91
N ARG A 66 18.84 -3.91 -10.70
CA ARG A 66 17.71 -4.81 -10.45
C ARG A 66 16.41 -4.03 -10.31
N LYS A 67 16.44 -2.92 -9.57
CA LYS A 67 15.27 -2.03 -9.42
C LYS A 67 14.76 -1.53 -10.77
N GLN A 68 15.67 -1.15 -11.66
CA GLN A 68 15.37 -0.70 -13.03
C GLN A 68 14.65 -1.74 -13.90
N LYS A 69 14.70 -3.03 -13.52
CA LYS A 69 13.94 -4.08 -14.22
C LYS A 69 12.45 -4.05 -13.87
N ASN A 70 12.06 -3.39 -12.78
CA ASN A 70 10.66 -3.14 -12.47
C ASN A 70 10.11 -2.06 -13.41
N ILE A 71 9.71 -2.48 -14.60
CA ILE A 71 9.14 -1.60 -15.62
C ILE A 71 7.63 -1.81 -15.68
N SER A 72 6.89 -0.73 -15.95
CA SER A 72 5.45 -0.78 -16.18
C SER A 72 5.10 0.08 -17.38
N PRO A 73 4.15 -0.35 -18.23
CA PRO A 73 3.62 0.49 -19.30
C PRO A 73 2.81 1.67 -18.74
N LEU A 74 2.36 1.59 -17.48
CA LEU A 74 1.66 2.68 -16.81
C LEU A 74 2.68 3.68 -16.24
N PRO A 75 2.53 4.99 -16.53
CA PRO A 75 3.44 6.01 -16.00
C PRO A 75 3.53 5.95 -14.48
N TYR A 76 4.74 5.87 -13.93
CA TYR A 76 5.03 5.80 -12.49
C TYR A 76 4.62 4.49 -11.77
N TYR A 77 4.26 3.42 -12.49
CA TYR A 77 3.91 2.12 -11.89
C TYR A 77 5.06 1.09 -11.93
N GLY A 78 6.29 1.53 -12.23
CA GLY A 78 7.52 0.75 -12.12
C GLY A 78 8.42 1.29 -11.00
N TRP A 79 9.72 1.04 -11.08
CA TRP A 79 10.69 1.75 -10.26
C TRP A 79 10.84 3.19 -10.76
N VAL A 80 10.72 4.14 -9.84
CA VAL A 80 10.97 5.56 -10.06
C VAL A 80 12.11 5.95 -9.15
N GLY A 81 13.31 6.07 -9.72
CA GLY A 81 14.49 6.50 -8.98
C GLY A 81 14.66 8.01 -8.89
N PRO A 82 15.70 8.46 -8.18
CA PRO A 82 16.08 9.86 -8.10
C PRO A 82 16.30 10.47 -9.48
N CYS A 83 15.52 11.50 -9.83
CA CYS A 83 15.66 12.19 -11.11
C CYS A 83 15.16 13.64 -11.04
N ASN A 84 15.66 14.50 -11.94
CA ASN A 84 15.29 15.91 -12.00
C ASN A 84 13.80 16.15 -12.32
N GLN A 85 13.14 15.18 -12.96
CA GLN A 85 11.73 15.29 -13.36
C GLN A 85 10.76 15.07 -12.20
N VAL A 86 11.15 14.29 -11.19
CA VAL A 86 10.32 13.97 -10.02
C VAL A 86 10.92 14.59 -8.76
N SER A 87 12.09 14.11 -8.33
CA SER A 87 12.90 14.66 -7.24
C SER A 87 14.21 13.88 -7.12
N LEU A 88 15.30 14.53 -6.73
CA LEU A 88 16.58 13.89 -6.43
C LEU A 88 16.58 13.13 -5.08
N LEU A 89 15.54 13.29 -4.27
CA LEU A 89 15.38 12.64 -2.96
C LEU A 89 14.30 11.55 -2.96
N TYR A 90 13.66 11.32 -4.11
CA TYR A 90 12.56 10.37 -4.22
C TYR A 90 13.03 9.06 -4.84
N GLU A 91 12.63 7.97 -4.19
CA GLU A 91 12.64 6.63 -4.76
C GLU A 91 11.29 5.97 -4.48
N GLY A 92 10.73 5.28 -5.47
CA GLY A 92 9.45 4.60 -5.34
C GLY A 92 9.36 3.35 -6.21
N PHE A 93 8.46 2.46 -5.82
CA PHE A 93 8.19 1.21 -6.52
C PHE A 93 6.69 1.06 -6.74
N GLY A 94 6.28 0.83 -7.98
CA GLY A 94 4.97 0.29 -8.29
C GLY A 94 4.98 -1.24 -8.22
N LEU A 95 4.01 -1.81 -7.52
CA LEU A 95 3.71 -3.24 -7.53
C LEU A 95 2.19 -3.38 -7.72
N GLY A 96 1.79 -3.75 -8.94
CA GLY A 96 0.39 -3.99 -9.27
C GLY A 96 -0.08 -5.36 -8.78
N ASP A 97 -1.38 -5.47 -8.47
CA ASP A 97 -2.03 -6.73 -8.10
C ASP A 97 -1.35 -7.43 -6.91
N ALA A 98 -1.06 -6.67 -5.85
CA ALA A 98 -0.31 -7.14 -4.69
C ALA A 98 -1.05 -8.22 -3.86
N SER A 99 -2.37 -8.32 -4.00
CA SER A 99 -3.17 -9.41 -3.43
C SER A 99 -3.08 -10.72 -4.23
N ASN A 100 -2.43 -10.72 -5.39
CA ASN A 100 -2.04 -11.92 -6.11
C ASN A 100 -0.58 -12.29 -5.78
N TYR A 101 -0.41 -13.42 -5.11
CA TYR A 101 0.89 -13.89 -4.66
C TYR A 101 1.90 -14.07 -5.82
N ASP A 102 1.46 -14.49 -7.01
CA ASP A 102 2.34 -14.67 -8.16
C ASP A 102 2.88 -13.34 -8.69
N SER A 103 2.08 -12.26 -8.61
CA SER A 103 2.50 -10.90 -8.94
C SER A 103 3.59 -10.42 -7.98
N VAL A 104 3.41 -10.62 -6.67
CA VAL A 104 4.41 -10.29 -5.65
C VAL A 104 5.69 -11.12 -5.84
N LYS A 105 5.55 -12.42 -6.12
CA LYS A 105 6.68 -13.32 -6.36
C LYS A 105 7.49 -12.91 -7.59
N THR A 106 6.82 -12.56 -8.68
CA THR A 106 7.46 -12.09 -9.92
C THR A 106 8.24 -10.80 -9.66
N PHE A 107 7.65 -9.85 -8.93
CA PHE A 107 8.36 -8.64 -8.49
C PHE A 107 9.59 -8.97 -7.64
N ALA A 108 9.44 -9.85 -6.64
CA ALA A 108 10.53 -10.23 -5.76
C ALA A 108 11.70 -10.88 -6.51
N GLN A 109 11.42 -11.66 -7.57
CA GLN A 109 12.45 -12.27 -8.41
C GLN A 109 13.28 -11.25 -9.19
N LEU A 110 12.74 -10.06 -9.49
CA LEU A 110 13.52 -8.98 -10.11
C LEU A 110 14.57 -8.43 -9.15
N MET A 111 14.21 -8.31 -7.87
CA MET A 111 15.03 -7.73 -6.80
C MET A 111 16.01 -8.74 -6.21
N TRP A 112 15.55 -9.97 -6.00
CA TRP A 112 16.27 -11.11 -5.45
C TRP A 112 16.08 -12.32 -6.38
N PRO A 113 17.02 -12.57 -7.31
CA PRO A 113 16.91 -13.66 -8.29
C PRO A 113 16.71 -15.05 -7.68
N ASP A 114 17.28 -15.30 -6.50
CA ASP A 114 17.13 -16.55 -5.76
C ASP A 114 15.79 -16.63 -4.97
N GLY A 115 14.98 -15.58 -5.07
CA GLY A 115 13.71 -15.42 -4.36
C GLY A 115 13.85 -14.74 -3.00
N HIS A 116 12.71 -14.30 -2.46
CA HIS A 116 12.64 -13.68 -1.13
C HIS A 116 11.31 -14.03 -0.42
N PRO A 117 11.14 -15.28 0.07
CA PRO A 117 9.87 -15.73 0.65
C PRO A 117 9.32 -14.83 1.78
N PRO A 118 10.14 -14.28 2.70
CA PRO A 118 9.66 -13.34 3.71
C PRO A 118 9.01 -12.09 3.10
N PHE A 119 9.57 -11.56 2.00
CA PHE A 119 9.00 -10.41 1.30
C PHE A 119 7.67 -10.78 0.65
N CYS A 120 7.63 -11.89 -0.09
CA CYS A 120 6.43 -12.34 -0.78
C CYS A 120 5.25 -12.54 0.18
N ASN A 121 5.48 -13.28 1.27
CA ASN A 121 4.44 -13.59 2.24
C ASN A 121 3.92 -12.35 2.96
N THR A 122 4.83 -11.46 3.38
CA THR A 122 4.47 -10.28 4.17
C THR A 122 3.74 -9.25 3.32
N VAL A 123 4.26 -8.93 2.13
CA VAL A 123 3.64 -7.96 1.22
C VAL A 123 2.29 -8.45 0.72
N HIS A 124 2.17 -9.73 0.35
CA HIS A 124 0.89 -10.33 -0.02
C HIS A 124 -0.12 -10.25 1.13
N THR A 125 0.30 -10.64 2.34
CA THR A 125 -0.58 -10.58 3.53
C THR A 125 -1.05 -9.16 3.81
N MET A 126 -0.15 -8.19 3.76
CA MET A 126 -0.47 -6.77 3.92
C MET A 126 -1.48 -6.31 2.87
N ALA A 127 -1.24 -6.61 1.59
CA ALA A 127 -2.11 -6.21 0.49
C ALA A 127 -3.51 -6.85 0.58
N THR A 128 -3.60 -8.16 0.78
CA THR A 128 -4.88 -8.86 0.94
C THR A 128 -5.68 -8.32 2.13
N GLN A 129 -5.00 -7.97 3.22
CA GLN A 129 -5.67 -7.38 4.37
C GLN A 129 -6.21 -5.99 4.04
N ILE A 130 -5.41 -5.09 3.46
CA ILE A 130 -5.83 -3.72 3.06
C ILE A 130 -7.07 -3.75 2.16
N GLU A 131 -7.14 -4.67 1.21
CA GLU A 131 -8.25 -4.77 0.24
C GLU A 131 -9.55 -5.34 0.85
N SER A 132 -9.46 -6.00 2.02
CA SER A 132 -10.60 -6.65 2.70
C SER A 132 -11.42 -5.72 3.60
#